data_AF-A0A858RRH4-F1
#
_entry.id   AF-A0A858RRH4-F1
#
_cell.length_a   1.000
_cell.length_b   1.000
_cell.length_c   1.000
_cell.angle_alpha   90.00
_cell.angle_beta   90.00
_cell.angle_gamma   90.00
#
_symmetry.space_group_name_H-M   'P 1'
#
loop_
_entity.id
_entity.type
_entity.pdbx_description
1 polymer ?
#
loop_
_entity_poly.entity_id
_entity_poly.type
_entity_poly.pdbx_seq_one_letter_code
_entity_poly.pdbx_strand_id
1 'polypeptide(L)'
;MSARSAAYQSRITGRPADINYVVAGVKFDGFDEERGALLEAKGPGYATFVRMGGSDTAKGLVSQAERQLDATSRKLPIEWHFAEEIAALAVIKLFKFRDVTHISVIYTP
;
A
#
# COMPACT_ATOMS: atom_id res chain seq x y z
N MET A 1 -9.49 9.66 6.65
CA MET A 1 -8.82 8.49 7.29
C MET A 1 -9.49 8.21 8.62
N SER A 2 -9.64 6.95 9.05
CA SER A 2 -10.17 6.61 10.38
C SER A 2 -9.05 6.55 11.43
N ALA A 3 -9.36 6.67 12.73
CA ALA A 3 -8.37 6.62 13.81
C ALA A 3 -7.54 5.32 13.80
N ARG A 4 -8.20 4.18 13.56
CA ARG A 4 -7.52 2.87 13.41
C ARG A 4 -6.55 2.83 12.22
N SER A 5 -6.90 3.49 11.11
CA SER A 5 -6.06 3.56 9.93
C SER A 5 -4.87 4.49 10.14
N ALA A 6 -5.07 5.61 10.85
CA ALA A 6 -3.99 6.52 11.21
C ALA A 6 -2.98 5.85 12.15
N ALA A 7 -3.46 5.19 13.21
CA ALA A 7 -2.60 4.44 14.12
C ALA A 7 -1.82 3.33 13.39
N TYR A 8 -2.47 2.63 12.47
CA TYR A 8 -1.82 1.61 11.65
C TYR A 8 -0.71 2.20 10.78
N GLN A 9 -1.00 3.27 10.02
CA GLN A 9 -0.02 3.94 9.19
C GLN A 9 1.17 4.43 10.00
N SER A 10 0.92 5.03 11.17
CA SER A 10 2.01 5.49 12.03
C SER A 10 2.90 4.37 12.54
N ARG A 11 2.32 3.21 12.83
CA ARG A 11 3.09 2.02 13.22
C ARG A 11 3.94 1.48 12.07
N ILE A 12 3.41 1.43 10.84
CA ILE A 12 4.16 0.93 9.67
C ILE A 12 5.27 1.89 9.26
N THR A 13 5.00 3.20 9.30
CA THR A 13 5.90 4.22 8.75
C THR A 13 6.86 4.80 9.79
N GLY A 14 6.60 4.60 11.08
CA GLY A 14 7.31 5.26 12.17
C GLY A 14 7.08 6.77 12.25
N ARG A 15 6.11 7.31 11.50
CA ARG A 15 5.82 8.75 11.39
C ARG A 15 4.33 9.03 11.68
N PRO A 16 3.95 10.26 12.04
CA PRO A 16 2.54 10.63 12.10
C PRO A 16 1.85 10.42 10.74
N ALA A 17 0.60 9.92 10.75
CA ALA A 17 -0.10 9.48 9.53
C ALA A 17 -0.48 10.59 8.53
N ASP A 18 -0.27 11.85 8.89
CA ASP A 18 -0.43 13.02 8.02
C ASP A 18 0.87 13.39 7.28
N ILE A 19 2.00 12.81 7.69
CA ILE A 19 3.31 12.99 7.04
C ILE A 19 3.46 11.93 5.95
N ASN A 20 3.62 12.40 4.70
CA ASN A 20 3.80 11.54 3.54
C ASN A 20 5.19 11.74 2.94
N TYR A 21 5.73 10.69 2.31
CA TYR A 21 6.92 10.78 1.49
C TYR A 21 6.53 10.99 0.02
N VAL A 22 7.22 11.90 -0.69
CA VAL A 22 6.85 12.27 -2.07
C VAL A 22 8.00 12.02 -3.02
N VAL A 23 7.76 11.22 -4.05
CA VAL A 23 8.72 10.93 -5.14
C VAL A 23 8.11 11.36 -6.45
N ALA A 24 8.76 12.27 -7.18
CA ALA A 24 8.29 12.79 -8.46
C ALA A 24 6.80 13.25 -8.45
N GLY A 25 6.35 13.81 -7.33
CA GLY A 25 4.96 14.27 -7.13
C GLY A 25 3.96 13.18 -6.73
N VAL A 26 4.38 11.90 -6.65
CA VAL A 26 3.56 10.78 -6.17
C VAL A 26 3.81 10.52 -4.68
N LYS A 27 2.73 10.31 -3.93
CA LYS A 27 2.77 10.11 -2.48
C LYS A 27 2.93 8.63 -2.11
N PHE A 28 3.65 8.43 -1.01
CA PHE A 28 3.77 7.21 -0.24
C PHE A 28 3.51 7.56 1.22
N ASP A 29 3.00 6.61 1.99
CA ASP A 29 2.70 6.84 3.40
C ASP A 29 3.98 7.00 4.24
N GLY A 30 5.11 6.45 3.79
CA GLY A 30 6.40 6.64 4.42
C GLY A 30 7.59 6.12 3.61
N PHE A 31 8.77 6.23 4.21
CA PHE A 31 10.02 5.67 3.68
C PHE A 31 10.81 5.07 4.84
N ASP A 32 11.20 3.80 4.68
CA ASP A 32 12.09 3.10 5.60
C ASP A 32 13.55 3.42 5.21
N GLU A 33 14.21 4.27 5.99
CA GLU A 33 15.58 4.71 5.72
C GLU A 33 16.60 3.58 5.91
N GLU A 34 16.33 2.61 6.78
CA GLU A 34 17.25 1.49 7.05
C GLU A 34 17.23 0.46 5.92
N ARG A 35 16.04 0.13 5.43
CA ARG A 35 15.84 -0.83 4.33
C ARG A 35 15.84 -0.19 2.95
N GLY A 36 15.75 1.13 2.87
CA GLY A 36 15.65 1.87 1.62
C GLY A 36 14.36 1.58 0.84
N ALA A 37 13.24 1.39 1.55
CA ALA A 37 11.97 0.97 0.96
C ALA A 37 10.86 2.03 1.10
N LEU A 38 10.07 2.22 0.05
CA LEU A 38 8.89 3.08 0.07
C LEU A 38 7.70 2.30 0.66
N LEU A 39 7.01 2.92 1.61
CA LEU A 39 5.97 2.26 2.40
C LEU A 39 4.58 2.79 2.06
N GLU A 40 3.64 1.86 1.94
CA GLU A 40 2.21 2.13 1.87
C GLU A 40 1.50 1.29 2.93
N ALA A 41 0.59 1.90 3.70
CA ALA A 41 -0.10 1.30 4.82
C ALA A 41 -1.61 1.23 4.57
N LYS A 42 -2.12 0.02 4.32
CA LYS A 42 -3.55 -0.27 4.19
C LYS A 42 -4.09 -0.76 5.53
N GLY A 43 -4.55 0.19 6.34
CA GLY A 43 -5.16 -0.09 7.65
C GLY A 43 -6.46 -0.89 7.59
N PRO A 44 -7.09 -1.20 8.74
CA PRO A 44 -8.25 -2.07 8.77
C PRO A 44 -9.47 -1.54 7.99
N GLY A 45 -10.22 -2.44 7.36
CA GLY A 45 -11.42 -2.16 6.55
C GLY A 45 -11.30 -2.56 5.08
N TYR A 46 -10.12 -3.00 4.64
CA TYR A 46 -9.92 -3.52 3.31
C TYR A 46 -10.50 -4.93 3.15
N ALA A 47 -10.67 -5.73 4.21
CA ALA A 47 -11.40 -7.00 4.12
C ALA A 47 -12.83 -6.83 3.55
N THR A 48 -13.45 -5.66 3.74
CA THR A 48 -14.77 -5.35 3.19
C THR A 48 -14.76 -5.28 1.66
N PHE A 49 -13.69 -4.79 1.01
CA PHE A 49 -13.64 -4.74 -0.47
C PHE A 49 -13.64 -6.15 -1.07
N VAL A 50 -12.97 -7.10 -0.39
CA VAL A 50 -12.92 -8.50 -0.81
C VAL A 50 -14.31 -9.12 -0.73
N ARG A 51 -15.03 -8.86 0.36
CA ARG A 51 -16.35 -9.43 0.62
C ARG A 51 -17.46 -8.86 -0.27
N MET A 52 -17.37 -7.58 -0.60
CA MET A 52 -18.42 -6.88 -1.36
C MET A 52 -18.17 -6.84 -2.88
N GLY A 53 -17.11 -7.50 -3.37
CA GLY A 53 -16.77 -7.48 -4.80
C GLY A 53 -16.42 -6.07 -5.32
N GLY A 54 -15.80 -5.24 -4.46
CA GLY A 54 -15.60 -3.81 -4.70
C GLY A 54 -14.69 -3.50 -5.88
N SER A 55 -15.27 -3.43 -7.09
CA SER A 55 -14.51 -3.21 -8.33
C SER A 55 -13.81 -1.86 -8.36
N ASP A 56 -14.41 -0.81 -7.78
CA ASP A 56 -13.81 0.52 -7.77
C ASP A 56 -12.65 0.63 -6.76
N THR A 57 -12.74 -0.05 -5.62
CA THR A 57 -11.59 -0.19 -4.71
C THR A 57 -10.44 -0.92 -5.39
N ALA A 58 -10.74 -2.01 -6.11
CA ALA A 58 -9.72 -2.75 -6.86
C ALA A 58 -9.05 -1.89 -7.94
N LYS A 59 -9.84 -1.14 -8.73
CA LYS A 59 -9.29 -0.18 -9.71
C LYS A 59 -8.42 0.87 -9.03
N GLY A 60 -8.87 1.44 -7.90
CA GLY A 60 -8.12 2.44 -7.16
C GLY A 60 -6.76 1.93 -6.66
N LEU A 61 -6.71 0.68 -6.17
CA LEU A 61 -5.45 0.05 -5.73
C LEU A 61 -4.48 -0.14 -6.90
N VAL A 62 -4.98 -0.63 -8.04
CA VAL A 62 -4.16 -0.83 -9.25
C VAL A 62 -3.63 0.52 -9.77
N SER A 63 -4.50 1.53 -9.92
CA SER A 63 -4.08 2.84 -10.40
C SER A 63 -3.16 3.58 -9.42
N GLN A 64 -3.21 3.29 -8.12
CA GLN A 64 -2.21 3.80 -7.17
C GLN A 64 -0.86 3.09 -7.36
N ALA A 65 -0.87 1.76 -7.46
CA ALA A 65 0.34 0.97 -7.70
C ALA A 65 1.06 1.38 -8.99
N GLU A 66 0.34 1.53 -10.11
CA GLU A 66 0.90 1.96 -11.39
C GLU A 66 1.58 3.33 -11.28
N ARG A 67 0.92 4.32 -10.67
CA ARG A 67 1.50 5.66 -10.47
C ARG A 67 2.76 5.61 -9.60
N GLN A 68 2.78 4.77 -8.57
CA GLN A 68 3.96 4.61 -7.71
C GLN A 68 5.11 3.94 -8.45
N LEU A 69 4.84 2.93 -9.27
CA LEU A 69 5.84 2.30 -10.14
C LEU A 69 6.40 3.28 -11.18
N ASP A 70 5.55 4.10 -11.81
CA ASP A 70 5.99 5.11 -12.78
C ASP A 70 6.86 6.22 -12.16
N ALA A 71 6.57 6.57 -10.90
CA ALA A 71 7.31 7.60 -10.18
C ALA A 71 8.64 7.11 -9.60
N THR A 72 8.91 5.81 -9.61
CA THR A 72 10.05 5.21 -8.90
C THR A 72 10.96 4.44 -9.84
N SER A 73 12.25 4.41 -9.50
CA SER A 73 13.20 3.51 -10.15
C SER A 73 12.94 2.08 -9.68
N ARG A 74 13.06 1.09 -10.59
CA ARG A 74 12.98 -0.35 -10.24
C ARG A 74 13.99 -0.82 -9.17
N LYS A 75 14.97 0.03 -8.82
CA LYS A 75 15.95 -0.23 -7.75
C LYS A 75 15.44 0.14 -6.35
N LEU A 76 14.35 0.90 -6.24
CA LEU A 76 13.74 1.27 -4.97
C LEU A 76 12.54 0.33 -4.71
N PRO A 77 12.62 -0.54 -3.69
CA PRO A 77 11.50 -1.40 -3.32
C PRO A 77 10.28 -0.59 -2.89
N ILE A 78 9.10 -1.06 -3.28
CA ILE A 78 7.82 -0.57 -2.76
C ILE A 78 7.18 -1.70 -1.96
N GLU A 79 6.84 -1.42 -0.70
CA GLU A 79 6.17 -2.36 0.20
C GLU A 79 4.78 -1.83 0.58
N TRP A 80 3.77 -2.63 0.29
CA TRP A 80 2.39 -2.38 0.69
C TRP A 80 2.02 -3.29 1.85
N HIS A 81 1.89 -2.71 3.03
CA HIS A 81 1.53 -3.38 4.27
C HIS A 81 0.02 -3.34 4.49
N PHE A 82 -0.57 -4.50 4.73
CA PHE A 82 -2.00 -4.63 5.02
C PHE A 82 -2.22 -5.11 6.44
N ALA A 83 -3.16 -4.46 7.14
CA ALA A 83 -3.57 -4.85 8.49
C ALA A 83 -4.39 -6.16 8.52
N GLU A 84 -4.96 -6.56 7.39
CA GLU A 84 -5.87 -7.70 7.27
C GLU A 84 -5.32 -8.70 6.25
N GLU A 85 -5.07 -9.94 6.69
CA GLU A 85 -4.48 -10.99 5.85
C GLU A 85 -5.31 -11.26 4.59
N ILE A 86 -6.64 -11.36 4.73
CA ILE A 86 -7.54 -11.61 3.60
C ILE A 86 -7.46 -10.49 2.55
N ALA A 87 -7.22 -9.24 2.97
CA ALA A 87 -7.02 -8.13 2.06
C ALA A 87 -5.67 -8.25 1.34
N ALA A 88 -4.59 -8.54 2.06
CA ALA A 88 -3.27 -8.78 1.47
C ALA A 88 -3.33 -9.86 0.39
N LEU A 89 -3.93 -11.02 0.70
CA LEU A 89 -4.07 -12.14 -0.23
C LEU A 89 -4.91 -11.77 -1.46
N ALA A 90 -5.97 -10.98 -1.29
CA ALA A 90 -6.78 -10.51 -2.40
C ALA A 90 -6.00 -9.54 -3.29
N VAL A 91 -5.19 -8.63 -2.71
CA VAL A 91 -4.37 -7.70 -3.49
C VAL A 91 -3.22 -8.40 -4.20
N ILE A 92 -2.59 -9.42 -3.60
CA ILE A 92 -1.62 -10.28 -4.29
C ILE A 92 -2.22 -10.88 -5.57
N LYS A 93 -3.44 -11.44 -5.48
CA LYS A 93 -4.15 -12.00 -6.63
C LYS A 93 -4.52 -10.91 -7.66
N LEU A 94 -4.98 -9.76 -7.19
CA LEU A 94 -5.35 -8.63 -8.04
C LEU A 94 -4.14 -8.10 -8.82
N PHE A 95 -3.02 -7.86 -8.15
CA PHE A 95 -1.80 -7.36 -8.78
C PHE A 95 -1.26 -8.36 -9.79
N LYS A 96 -1.25 -9.65 -9.46
CA LYS A 96 -0.90 -10.71 -10.42
C LYS A 96 -1.82 -10.74 -11.64
N PHE A 97 -3.13 -10.58 -11.46
CA PHE A 97 -4.10 -10.55 -12.57
C PHE A 97 -3.96 -9.30 -13.46
N ARG A 98 -3.40 -8.21 -12.93
CA ARG A 98 -3.22 -6.93 -13.61
C ARG A 98 -1.79 -6.68 -14.07
N ASP A 99 -0.91 -7.68 -13.98
CA ASP A 99 0.52 -7.57 -14.29
C ASP A 99 1.26 -6.45 -13.52
N VAL A 100 0.72 -6.05 -12.36
CA VAL A 100 1.39 -5.15 -11.42
C VAL A 100 2.46 -5.97 -10.70
N THR A 101 3.71 -5.74 -11.07
CA THR A 101 4.88 -6.42 -10.54
C THR A 101 5.79 -5.44 -9.81
N HIS A 102 6.74 -5.92 -9.01
CA HIS A 102 7.71 -5.09 -8.26
C HIS A 102 7.15 -4.29 -7.07
N ILE A 103 5.91 -4.57 -6.65
CA ILE A 103 5.38 -4.16 -5.34
C ILE A 103 5.26 -5.40 -4.45
N SER A 104 5.90 -5.37 -3.30
CA SER A 104 5.77 -6.41 -2.28
C SER A 104 4.51 -6.16 -1.45
N VAL A 105 3.54 -7.07 -1.52
CA VAL A 105 2.34 -7.01 -0.68
C VAL A 105 2.56 -7.88 0.56
N ILE A 106 2.52 -7.26 1.73
CA ILE A 106 2.93 -7.87 3.00
C ILE A 106 1.76 -7.78 3.99
N TYR A 107 1.43 -8.89 4.63
CA TYR A 107 0.52 -8.87 5.79
C TYR A 107 1.31 -8.45 7.04
N THR A 108 0.85 -7.39 7.71
CA THR A 108 1.47 -6.88 8.94
C THR A 108 0.36 -6.49 9.91
N PRO A 109 -0.02 -7.37 10.86
CA PRO A 109 -1.17 -7.17 11.76
C PRO A 109 -1.00 -6.03 12.73
#